data_AF-A0A511T9D9-F1
#
_entry.id   AF-A0A511T9D9-F1
#
_cell.length_a   1.000
_cell.length_b   1.000
_cell.length_c   1.000
_cell.angle_alpha   90.00
_cell.angle_beta   90.00
_cell.angle_gamma   90.00
#
_symmetry.space_group_name_H-M   'P 1'
#
loop_
_entity.id
_entity.type
_entity.pdbx_description
1 polymer ?
#
loop_
_entity_poly.entity_id
_entity_poly.type
_entity_poly.pdbx_seq_one_letter_code
_entity_poly.pdbx_strand_id
1 'polypeptide(L)'
;MADADESPGTRAMTEQQYEFLKLIGKVQSHNFIEDHIRPWRPAEYQERLVEEQAENEATLEQIRQVLASGLSLDFADQNHHTPLLKAVTQNNVALIQLLMAHGADIRVAHGNEMPLHRAAEFGADRVVRFIIEQGVDPRTPSPFGSSALLIARSSRYSRGVPAMLVQLLLPTKDQRPPPPKKLKGLSEEKVMTYLSSEPPAGVSAASWEMLRGIMDAVFVEAHAVSLAELYEGIESRSSMNPDLVFAAIGLIQAVIVEAPKNKSVKKLSKDSHAHHGDLEINGPLTVKSLLVTGNLTVKGKAANPVGASLFVGGSFRCETFHTEGPVIVGGDLDASLVEAKGNDYALEVRGTLRTPKLVVKQHVVKAGHFEVQERVDS
;
A
#
# COMPACT_ATOMS: atom_id res chain seq x y z
N MET A 1 4.08 53.15 21.24
CA MET A 1 3.73 51.87 21.90
C MET A 1 2.37 51.47 21.33
N ALA A 2 2.16 50.63 20.32
CA ALA A 2 2.87 49.42 19.87
C ALA A 2 3.23 48.52 21.07
N ASP A 3 2.68 47.34 21.29
CA ASP A 3 1.88 46.44 20.46
C ASP A 3 0.85 45.75 21.35
N ALA A 4 -0.38 45.60 20.84
CA ALA A 4 -1.29 44.57 21.32
C ALA A 4 -1.05 43.34 20.44
N ASP A 5 -0.58 42.30 21.12
CA ASP A 5 -0.34 40.94 20.65
C ASP A 5 -1.62 40.32 20.05
N GLU A 6 -1.90 40.57 18.78
CA GLU A 6 -2.86 39.79 17.99
C GLU A 6 -2.17 38.51 17.51
N SER A 7 -2.20 37.48 18.37
CA SER A 7 -2.11 36.10 17.89
C SER A 7 -3.17 35.88 16.79
N PRO A 8 -2.85 35.22 15.65
CA PRO A 8 -3.79 35.05 14.54
C PRO A 8 -4.87 34.04 14.95
N GLY A 9 -5.91 34.55 15.62
CA GLY A 9 -7.08 33.79 16.03
C GLY A 9 -7.86 33.36 14.80
N THR A 10 -8.07 32.06 14.65
CA THR A 10 -8.95 31.42 13.68
C THR A 10 -10.31 32.12 13.70
N ARG A 11 -10.63 32.95 12.70
CA ARG A 11 -11.96 33.59 12.58
C ARG A 11 -13.01 32.49 12.53
N ALA A 12 -13.94 32.50 13.47
CA ALA A 12 -15.07 31.57 13.46
C ALA A 12 -15.90 31.77 12.18
N MET A 13 -16.29 30.67 11.53
CA MET A 13 -17.13 30.72 10.33
C MET A 13 -18.46 31.42 10.61
N THR A 14 -19.01 32.10 9.60
CA THR A 14 -20.38 32.62 9.66
C THR A 14 -21.40 31.50 9.58
N GLU A 15 -22.64 31.76 10.01
CA GLU A 15 -23.74 30.80 9.86
C GLU A 15 -23.94 30.39 8.39
N GLN A 16 -23.84 31.36 7.47
CA GLN A 16 -23.94 31.11 6.02
C GLN A 16 -22.82 30.18 5.52
N GLN A 17 -21.59 30.33 6.01
CA GLN A 17 -20.45 29.46 5.69
C GLN A 17 -20.65 28.04 6.22
N TYR A 18 -21.17 27.91 7.44
CA TYR A 18 -21.46 26.62 8.04
C TYR A 18 -22.57 25.86 7.30
N GLU A 19 -23.68 26.54 6.98
CA GLU A 19 -24.76 25.96 6.18
C GLU A 19 -24.30 25.61 4.76
N PHE A 20 -23.43 26.43 4.15
CA PHE A 20 -22.83 26.10 2.86
C PHE A 20 -22.01 24.82 2.91
N LEU A 21 -21.14 24.64 3.93
CA LEU A 21 -20.40 23.39 4.08
C LEU A 21 -21.30 22.19 4.36
N LYS A 22 -22.43 22.36 5.05
CA LYS A 22 -23.43 21.30 5.19
C LYS A 22 -24.03 20.92 3.83
N LEU A 23 -24.39 21.90 3.00
CA LEU A 23 -24.90 21.65 1.64
C LEU A 23 -23.89 20.88 0.79
N ILE A 24 -22.62 21.30 0.77
CA ILE A 24 -21.53 20.56 0.12
C ILE A 24 -21.48 19.11 0.62
N GLY A 25 -21.60 18.92 1.94
CA GLY A 25 -21.63 17.61 2.58
C GLY A 25 -22.79 16.70 2.16
N LYS A 26 -23.92 17.27 1.74
CA LYS A 26 -25.13 16.54 1.33
C LYS A 26 -25.09 16.03 -0.10
N VAL A 27 -24.26 16.62 -0.96
CA VAL A 27 -24.12 16.16 -2.34
C VAL A 27 -23.53 14.75 -2.31
N GLN A 28 -24.35 13.76 -2.64
CA GLN A 28 -23.97 12.36 -2.63
C GLN A 28 -23.02 12.08 -3.80
N SER A 29 -22.03 11.25 -3.53
CA SER A 29 -21.17 10.68 -4.57
C SER A 29 -21.76 9.34 -5.00
N HIS A 30 -21.89 9.11 -6.30
CA HIS A 30 -22.42 7.85 -6.87
C HIS A 30 -21.73 6.59 -6.33
N ASN A 31 -20.52 6.73 -5.74
CA ASN A 31 -19.79 5.66 -5.07
C ASN A 31 -20.63 4.94 -4.01
N PHE A 32 -21.53 5.61 -3.29
CA PHE A 32 -22.35 4.94 -2.27
C PHE A 32 -23.27 3.87 -2.90
N ILE A 33 -23.92 4.20 -4.02
CA ILE A 33 -24.77 3.25 -4.76
C ILE A 33 -23.91 2.14 -5.39
N GLU A 34 -22.79 2.49 -6.02
CA GLU A 34 -21.88 1.54 -6.67
C GLU A 34 -21.26 0.54 -5.68
N ASP A 35 -20.91 0.98 -4.47
CA ASP A 35 -20.27 0.16 -3.44
C ASP A 35 -21.27 -0.62 -2.56
N HIS A 36 -22.51 -0.16 -2.41
CA HIS A 36 -23.48 -0.71 -1.44
C HIS A 36 -24.73 -1.35 -2.06
N ILE A 37 -25.07 -1.05 -3.33
CA ILE A 37 -26.17 -1.71 -4.03
C ILE A 37 -25.60 -2.76 -4.97
N ARG A 38 -25.83 -4.02 -4.62
CA ARG A 38 -25.31 -5.15 -5.40
C ARG A 38 -25.95 -5.17 -6.81
N PRO A 39 -25.16 -5.28 -7.90
CA PRO A 39 -25.60 -5.09 -9.30
C PRO A 39 -26.70 -6.03 -9.83
N TRP A 40 -27.13 -7.04 -9.07
CA TRP A 40 -28.06 -8.08 -9.52
C TRP A 40 -29.55 -7.72 -9.37
N ARG A 41 -29.88 -6.46 -9.05
CA ARG A 41 -31.25 -5.91 -9.15
C ARG A 41 -31.27 -4.61 -9.97
N PRO A 42 -31.29 -4.71 -11.31
CA PRO A 42 -31.15 -3.54 -12.18
C PRO A 42 -32.24 -2.47 -11.96
N ALA A 43 -33.49 -2.86 -11.69
CA ALA A 43 -34.59 -1.91 -11.52
C ALA A 43 -34.45 -1.06 -10.23
N GLU A 44 -34.15 -1.71 -9.09
CA GLU A 44 -33.96 -1.05 -7.78
C GLU A 44 -32.73 -0.13 -7.80
N TYR A 45 -31.66 -0.54 -8.48
CA TYR A 45 -30.48 0.30 -8.71
C TYR A 45 -30.83 1.57 -9.53
N GLN A 46 -31.56 1.41 -10.63
CA GLN A 46 -31.92 2.53 -11.51
C GLN A 46 -32.88 3.51 -10.83
N GLU A 47 -33.87 3.01 -10.08
CA GLU A 47 -34.79 3.85 -9.31
C GLU A 47 -34.03 4.68 -8.27
N ARG A 48 -33.15 4.05 -7.48
CA ARG A 48 -32.37 4.76 -6.47
C ARG A 48 -31.38 5.77 -7.06
N LEU A 49 -30.80 5.44 -8.22
CA LEU A 49 -29.91 6.35 -8.95
C LEU A 49 -30.65 7.62 -9.40
N VAL A 50 -31.87 7.48 -9.90
CA VAL A 50 -32.70 8.62 -10.32
C VAL A 50 -33.08 9.50 -9.11
N GLU A 51 -33.45 8.89 -7.99
CA GLU A 51 -33.71 9.61 -6.74
C GLU A 51 -32.49 10.41 -6.25
N GLU A 52 -31.32 9.77 -6.18
CA GLU A 52 -30.07 10.44 -5.79
C GLU A 52 -29.73 11.60 -6.73
N GLN A 53 -29.88 11.40 -8.05
CA GLN A 53 -29.63 12.44 -9.04
C GLN A 53 -30.57 13.65 -8.85
N ALA A 54 -31.85 13.41 -8.56
CA ALA A 54 -32.81 14.48 -8.28
C ALA A 54 -32.48 15.23 -6.98
N GLU A 55 -32.12 14.51 -5.90
CA GLU A 55 -31.68 15.11 -4.63
C GLU A 55 -30.40 15.93 -4.79
N ASN A 56 -29.43 15.41 -5.56
CA ASN A 56 -28.19 16.08 -5.88
C ASN A 56 -28.44 17.34 -6.70
N GLU A 57 -29.27 17.30 -7.74
CA GLU A 57 -29.55 18.50 -8.55
C GLU A 57 -30.25 19.58 -7.71
N ALA A 58 -31.19 19.21 -6.85
CA ALA A 58 -31.83 20.15 -5.93
C ALA A 58 -30.82 20.78 -4.94
N THR A 59 -29.85 20.00 -4.46
CA THR A 59 -28.79 20.49 -3.57
C THR A 59 -27.79 21.36 -4.32
N LEU A 60 -27.41 20.98 -5.54
CA LEU A 60 -26.52 21.76 -6.41
C LEU A 60 -27.14 23.11 -6.76
N GLU A 61 -28.45 23.18 -6.97
CA GLU A 61 -29.14 24.45 -7.21
C GLU A 61 -29.08 25.38 -5.99
N GLN A 62 -29.25 24.84 -4.77
CA GLN A 62 -29.05 25.62 -3.54
C GLN A 62 -27.60 26.12 -3.43
N ILE A 63 -26.63 25.28 -3.76
CA ILE A 63 -25.21 25.67 -3.79
C ILE A 63 -24.99 26.81 -4.80
N ARG A 64 -25.55 26.71 -6.03
CA ARG A 64 -25.47 27.77 -7.05
C ARG A 64 -26.06 29.09 -6.56
N GLN A 65 -27.20 29.06 -5.89
CA GLN A 65 -27.82 30.27 -5.33
C GLN A 65 -26.95 30.93 -4.26
N VAL A 66 -26.35 30.15 -3.37
CA VAL A 66 -25.43 30.69 -2.36
C VAL A 66 -24.17 31.26 -3.01
N LEU A 67 -23.60 30.58 -4.00
CA LEU A 67 -22.43 31.08 -4.74
C LEU A 67 -22.74 32.37 -5.50
N ALA A 68 -23.93 32.49 -6.10
CA ALA A 68 -24.39 33.70 -6.79
C ALA A 68 -24.52 34.91 -5.86
N SER A 69 -24.66 34.70 -4.54
CA SER A 69 -24.64 35.79 -3.55
C SER A 69 -23.25 36.40 -3.32
N GLY A 70 -22.20 35.83 -3.92
CA GLY A 70 -20.81 36.28 -3.77
C GLY A 70 -20.11 35.73 -2.54
N LEU A 71 -20.57 34.59 -2.00
CA LEU A 71 -19.92 33.92 -0.88
C LEU A 71 -18.46 33.58 -1.25
N SER A 72 -17.50 34.17 -0.53
CA SER A 72 -16.09 33.79 -0.66
C SER A 72 -15.91 32.33 -0.29
N LEU A 73 -15.13 31.59 -1.09
CA LEU A 73 -14.76 30.19 -0.84
C LEU A 73 -13.49 30.04 0.01
N ASP A 74 -12.85 31.15 0.36
CA ASP A 74 -11.64 31.20 1.20
C ASP A 74 -12.01 31.18 2.70
N PHE A 75 -12.53 30.04 3.14
CA PHE A 75 -12.79 29.75 4.55
C PHE A 75 -12.70 28.24 4.79
N ALA A 76 -12.47 27.86 6.05
CA ALA A 76 -12.36 26.47 6.44
C ALA A 76 -13.06 26.19 7.77
N ASP A 77 -13.51 24.95 7.97
CA ASP A 77 -14.00 24.50 9.27
C ASP A 77 -12.86 24.33 10.29
N GLN A 78 -13.22 23.90 11.51
CA GLN A 78 -12.25 23.66 12.60
C GLN A 78 -11.23 22.55 12.28
N ASN A 79 -11.49 21.73 11.27
CA ASN A 79 -10.57 20.70 10.78
C ASN A 79 -9.80 21.15 9.54
N HIS A 80 -9.79 22.46 9.25
CA HIS A 80 -9.16 23.06 8.07
C HIS A 80 -9.74 22.58 6.73
N HIS A 81 -10.96 22.07 6.70
CA HIS A 81 -11.61 21.72 5.44
C HIS A 81 -12.27 22.93 4.79
N THR A 82 -11.72 23.36 3.65
CA THR A 82 -12.38 24.30 2.75
C THR A 82 -13.53 23.62 1.99
N PRO A 83 -14.49 24.37 1.42
CA PRO A 83 -15.51 23.78 0.56
C PRO A 83 -14.93 22.89 -0.55
N LEU A 84 -13.81 23.32 -1.14
CA LEU A 84 -13.10 22.57 -2.18
C LEU A 84 -12.53 21.26 -1.64
N LEU A 85 -11.84 21.29 -0.49
CA LEU A 85 -11.29 20.07 0.12
C LEU A 85 -12.38 19.08 0.50
N LYS A 86 -13.57 19.56 0.90
CA LYS A 86 -14.70 18.68 1.20
C LYS A 86 -15.23 17.98 -0.06
N ALA A 87 -15.32 18.69 -1.19
CA ALA A 87 -15.66 18.07 -2.47
C ALA A 87 -14.60 17.06 -2.95
N VAL A 88 -13.32 17.32 -2.63
CA VAL A 88 -12.20 16.39 -2.88
C VAL A 88 -12.36 15.09 -2.09
N THR A 89 -12.64 15.15 -0.78
CA THR A 89 -12.80 13.93 0.04
C THR A 89 -14.04 13.12 -0.33
N GLN A 90 -15.05 13.77 -0.93
CA GLN A 90 -16.24 13.12 -1.50
C GLN A 90 -16.00 12.47 -2.87
N ASN A 91 -14.80 12.63 -3.46
CA ASN A 91 -14.48 12.18 -4.81
C ASN A 91 -15.43 12.77 -5.89
N ASN A 92 -15.92 14.00 -5.69
CA ASN A 92 -16.97 14.61 -6.52
C ASN A 92 -16.40 15.68 -7.48
N VAL A 93 -16.01 15.25 -8.68
CA VAL A 93 -15.44 16.13 -9.71
C VAL A 93 -16.43 17.21 -10.17
N ALA A 94 -17.72 16.91 -10.27
CA ALA A 94 -18.73 17.88 -10.72
C ALA A 94 -18.86 19.04 -9.71
N LEU A 95 -18.84 18.74 -8.42
CA LEU A 95 -18.87 19.76 -7.37
C LEU A 95 -17.58 20.58 -7.35
N ILE A 96 -16.42 19.94 -7.56
CA ILE A 96 -15.14 20.66 -7.72
C ILE A 96 -15.21 21.63 -8.91
N GLN A 97 -15.72 21.21 -10.06
CA GLN A 97 -15.87 22.07 -11.24
C GLN A 97 -16.80 23.26 -10.97
N LEU A 98 -17.91 23.04 -10.26
CA LEU A 98 -18.83 24.11 -9.86
C LEU A 98 -18.13 25.15 -8.94
N LEU A 99 -17.36 24.69 -7.96
CA LEU A 99 -16.60 25.56 -7.06
C LEU A 99 -15.48 26.30 -7.81
N MET A 100 -14.81 25.64 -8.75
CA MET A 100 -13.78 26.27 -9.60
C MET A 100 -14.36 27.36 -10.51
N ALA A 101 -15.57 27.17 -11.03
CA ALA A 101 -16.29 28.20 -11.79
C ALA A 101 -16.58 29.46 -10.96
N HIS A 102 -16.51 29.36 -9.63
CA HIS A 102 -16.70 30.46 -8.68
C HIS A 102 -15.39 30.84 -7.96
N GLY A 103 -14.24 30.56 -8.57
CA GLY A 103 -12.94 31.09 -8.15
C GLY A 103 -12.13 30.20 -7.19
N ALA A 104 -12.61 28.99 -6.86
CA ALA A 104 -11.75 28.03 -6.16
C ALA A 104 -10.63 27.51 -7.08
N ASP A 105 -9.44 27.28 -6.52
CA ASP A 105 -8.32 26.69 -7.26
C ASP A 105 -7.90 25.35 -6.64
N ILE A 106 -7.95 24.30 -7.45
CA ILE A 106 -7.62 22.92 -7.09
C ILE A 106 -6.11 22.64 -7.13
N ARG A 107 -5.32 23.54 -7.70
CA ARG A 107 -3.85 23.40 -7.84
C ARG A 107 -3.08 23.91 -6.63
N VAL A 108 -3.68 24.78 -5.82
CA VAL A 108 -3.01 25.46 -4.70
C VAL A 108 -3.28 24.77 -3.37
N ALA A 109 -2.37 24.99 -2.43
CA ALA A 109 -2.56 24.54 -1.05
C ALA A 109 -3.62 25.40 -0.34
N HIS A 110 -4.45 24.74 0.45
CA HIS A 110 -5.47 25.34 1.30
C HIS A 110 -5.01 25.19 2.75
N GLY A 111 -4.11 26.08 3.19
CA GLY A 111 -3.36 25.91 4.44
C GLY A 111 -2.21 24.89 4.27
N ASN A 112 -2.17 23.86 5.12
CA ASN A 112 -1.19 22.76 5.01
C ASN A 112 -1.68 21.60 4.12
N GLU A 113 -2.87 21.73 3.55
CA GLU A 113 -3.55 20.68 2.79
C GLU A 113 -3.44 20.95 1.29
N MET A 114 -2.90 19.98 0.54
CA MET A 114 -2.90 20.04 -0.92
C MET A 114 -4.00 19.13 -1.47
N PRO A 115 -4.86 19.61 -2.38
CA PRO A 115 -5.98 18.82 -2.91
C PRO A 115 -5.57 17.45 -3.46
N LEU A 116 -4.46 17.37 -4.20
CA LEU A 116 -3.98 16.10 -4.75
C LEU A 116 -3.61 15.08 -3.67
N HIS A 117 -2.92 15.53 -2.63
CA HIS A 117 -2.47 14.70 -1.52
C HIS A 117 -3.67 14.21 -0.69
N ARG A 118 -4.64 15.09 -0.45
CA ARG A 118 -5.88 14.73 0.26
C ARG A 118 -6.74 13.76 -0.55
N ALA A 119 -6.86 13.97 -1.86
CA ALA A 119 -7.52 13.03 -2.76
C ALA A 119 -6.83 11.65 -2.71
N ALA A 120 -5.49 11.64 -2.74
CA ALA A 120 -4.69 10.45 -2.65
C ALA A 120 -4.81 9.74 -1.30
N GLU A 121 -4.99 10.46 -0.19
CA GLU A 121 -5.21 9.91 1.14
C GLU A 121 -6.59 9.27 1.31
N PHE A 122 -7.65 9.83 0.72
CA PHE A 122 -9.00 9.29 0.86
C PHE A 122 -9.40 8.30 -0.23
N GLY A 123 -8.50 8.00 -1.17
CA GLY A 123 -8.82 7.12 -2.28
C GLY A 123 -9.75 7.76 -3.33
N ALA A 124 -9.78 9.09 -3.41
CA ALA A 124 -10.60 9.84 -4.35
C ALA A 124 -9.99 9.81 -5.76
N ASP A 125 -10.03 8.63 -6.38
CA ASP A 125 -9.37 8.29 -7.64
C ASP A 125 -9.78 9.17 -8.83
N ARG A 126 -11.09 9.48 -8.98
CA ARG A 126 -11.60 10.38 -10.04
C ARG A 126 -11.03 11.79 -9.87
N VAL A 127 -10.98 12.27 -8.63
CA VAL A 127 -10.42 13.57 -8.30
C VAL A 127 -8.90 13.59 -8.49
N VAL A 128 -8.18 12.54 -8.12
CA VAL A 128 -6.73 12.42 -8.39
C VAL A 128 -6.46 12.55 -9.90
N ARG A 129 -7.20 11.83 -10.76
CA ARG A 129 -7.05 11.95 -12.22
C ARG A 129 -7.35 13.37 -12.68
N PHE A 130 -8.48 13.93 -12.24
CA PHE A 130 -8.88 15.28 -12.61
C PHE A 130 -7.81 16.32 -12.26
N ILE A 131 -7.21 16.23 -11.06
CA ILE A 131 -6.16 17.16 -10.63
C ILE A 131 -4.89 17.02 -11.49
N ILE A 132 -4.50 15.79 -11.85
CA ILE A 132 -3.37 15.54 -12.75
C ILE A 132 -3.67 16.06 -14.17
N GLU A 133 -4.90 15.91 -14.66
CA GLU A 133 -5.37 16.50 -15.93
C GLU A 133 -5.33 18.03 -15.91
N GLN A 134 -5.46 18.65 -14.74
CA GLN A 134 -5.17 20.06 -14.55
C GLN A 134 -3.66 20.38 -14.54
N GLY A 135 -2.76 19.45 -14.87
CA GLY A 135 -1.33 19.70 -14.99
C GLY A 135 -0.58 19.81 -13.66
N VAL A 136 -1.16 19.34 -12.56
CA VAL A 136 -0.46 19.21 -11.28
C VAL A 136 0.45 17.99 -11.34
N ASP A 137 1.76 18.17 -11.10
CA ASP A 137 2.70 17.05 -11.04
C ASP A 137 2.49 16.24 -9.75
N PRO A 138 2.10 14.95 -9.83
CA PRO A 138 1.90 14.11 -8.65
C PRO A 138 3.15 13.81 -7.83
N ARG A 139 4.34 14.13 -8.37
CA ARG A 139 5.62 14.04 -7.65
C ARG A 139 5.89 15.26 -6.76
N THR A 140 5.13 16.33 -6.91
CA THR A 140 5.27 17.54 -6.08
C THR A 140 5.05 17.15 -4.62
N PRO A 141 6.03 17.38 -3.72
CA PRO A 141 5.87 16.99 -2.33
C PRO A 141 4.84 17.88 -1.62
N SER A 142 4.08 17.28 -0.71
CA SER A 142 3.26 18.01 0.26
C SER A 142 4.12 18.89 1.18
N PRO A 143 3.51 19.77 1.99
CA PRO A 143 4.24 20.53 3.02
C PRO A 143 5.02 19.65 4.02
N PHE A 144 4.66 18.37 4.13
CA PHE A 144 5.35 17.39 4.97
C PHE A 144 6.42 16.57 4.23
N GLY A 145 6.65 16.85 2.94
CA GLY A 145 7.69 16.20 2.13
C GLY A 145 7.28 14.90 1.44
N SER A 146 6.00 14.49 1.53
CA SER A 146 5.50 13.25 0.92
C SER A 146 4.86 13.51 -0.43
N SER A 147 5.12 12.66 -1.44
CA SER A 147 4.38 12.67 -2.71
C SER A 147 2.95 12.14 -2.54
N ALA A 148 2.10 12.35 -3.55
CA ALA A 148 0.75 11.80 -3.57
C ALA A 148 0.77 10.25 -3.52
N LEU A 149 1.72 9.62 -4.22
CA LEU A 149 1.86 8.17 -4.24
C LEU A 149 2.25 7.62 -2.86
N LEU A 150 3.16 8.27 -2.14
CA LEU A 150 3.58 7.85 -0.80
C LEU A 150 2.40 7.92 0.19
N ILE A 151 1.64 9.02 0.16
CA ILE A 151 0.45 9.18 1.01
C ILE A 151 -0.60 8.10 0.69
N ALA A 152 -0.86 7.84 -0.59
CA ALA A 152 -1.82 6.81 -0.99
C ALA A 152 -1.41 5.41 -0.50
N ARG A 153 -0.11 5.08 -0.51
CA ARG A 153 0.39 3.78 -0.02
C ARG A 153 0.21 3.61 1.48
N SER A 154 0.36 4.67 2.25
CA SER A 154 0.19 4.64 3.71
C SER A 154 -1.29 4.73 4.16
N SER A 155 -2.20 5.04 3.24
CA SER A 155 -3.63 5.15 3.57
C SER A 155 -4.38 3.83 3.42
N ARG A 156 -5.21 3.53 4.42
CA ARG A 156 -6.15 2.40 4.39
C ARG A 156 -7.34 2.59 3.43
N TYR A 157 -7.60 3.83 3.00
CA TYR A 157 -8.75 4.19 2.17
C TYR A 157 -8.43 4.15 0.67
N SER A 158 -7.15 4.10 0.32
CA SER A 158 -6.69 4.40 -1.04
C SER A 158 -6.39 3.18 -1.90
N ARG A 159 -7.10 2.06 -1.73
CA ARG A 159 -6.73 0.77 -2.35
C ARG A 159 -6.39 0.82 -3.85
N GLY A 160 -7.15 1.55 -4.65
CA GLY A 160 -6.94 1.67 -6.10
C GLY A 160 -5.98 2.78 -6.54
N VAL A 161 -5.72 3.78 -5.68
CA VAL A 161 -4.99 5.00 -6.07
C VAL A 161 -3.49 4.75 -6.30
N PRO A 162 -2.74 4.00 -5.48
CA PRO A 162 -1.34 3.72 -5.73
C PRO A 162 -1.10 3.07 -7.08
N ALA A 163 -1.92 2.09 -7.46
CA ALA A 163 -1.79 1.40 -8.75
C ALA A 163 -2.05 2.36 -9.91
N MET A 164 -3.09 3.19 -9.80
CA MET A 164 -3.42 4.21 -10.79
C MET A 164 -2.31 5.27 -10.92
N LEU A 165 -1.80 5.80 -9.81
CA LEU A 165 -0.72 6.78 -9.81
C LEU A 165 0.55 6.21 -10.44
N VAL A 166 0.92 4.97 -10.11
CA VAL A 166 2.04 4.27 -10.76
C VAL A 166 1.82 4.22 -12.27
N GLN A 167 0.64 3.84 -12.76
CA GLN A 167 0.35 3.78 -14.20
C GLN A 167 0.45 5.15 -14.88
N LEU A 168 0.01 6.23 -14.22
CA LEU A 168 0.12 7.59 -14.75
C LEU A 168 1.56 8.12 -14.75
N LEU A 169 2.37 7.70 -13.77
CA LEU A 169 3.75 8.15 -13.59
C LEU A 169 4.75 7.37 -14.47
N LEU A 170 4.46 6.12 -14.83
CA LEU A 170 5.36 5.27 -15.64
C LEU A 170 5.77 5.91 -16.98
N PRO A 171 4.84 6.49 -17.79
CA PRO A 171 5.20 7.15 -19.06
C PRO A 171 6.07 8.40 -18.89
N THR A 172 6.13 8.97 -17.69
CA THR A 172 6.89 10.20 -17.38
C THR A 172 7.99 9.94 -16.35
N LYS A 173 8.41 8.68 -16.17
CA LYS A 173 9.41 8.26 -15.17
C LYS A 173 10.73 9.03 -15.32
N ASP A 174 11.08 9.44 -16.53
CA ASP A 174 12.24 10.27 -16.86
C ASP A 174 12.17 11.69 -16.28
N GLN A 175 10.97 12.19 -15.95
CA GLN A 175 10.74 13.53 -15.39
C GLN A 175 10.93 13.58 -13.86
N ARG A 176 11.24 12.45 -13.21
CA ARG A 176 11.43 12.42 -11.75
C ARG A 176 12.67 13.22 -11.32
N PRO A 177 12.71 13.69 -10.05
CA PRO A 177 13.86 14.41 -9.52
C PRO A 177 15.18 13.62 -9.67
N PRO A 178 16.33 14.31 -9.76
CA PRO A 178 17.62 13.65 -9.87
C PRO A 178 17.91 12.77 -8.65
N PRO A 179 18.73 11.71 -8.80
CA PRO A 179 19.04 10.78 -7.72
C PRO A 179 19.73 11.51 -6.54
N PRO A 180 19.46 11.09 -5.30
CA PRO A 180 20.16 11.62 -4.14
C PRO A 180 21.66 11.28 -4.23
N LYS A 181 22.53 12.13 -3.68
CA LYS A 181 24.00 11.96 -3.73
C LYS A 181 24.51 10.63 -3.13
N LYS A 182 23.73 10.01 -2.25
CA LYS A 182 24.04 8.70 -1.64
C LYS A 182 22.83 7.79 -1.80
N LEU A 183 22.98 6.74 -2.61
CA LEU A 183 21.99 5.67 -2.74
C LEU A 183 22.17 4.68 -1.58
N LYS A 184 21.06 4.21 -1.00
CA LYS A 184 21.02 3.16 0.02
C LYS A 184 20.06 2.07 -0.44
N GLY A 185 20.30 0.82 -0.06
CA GLY A 185 19.49 -0.32 -0.48
C GLY A 185 19.72 -0.70 -1.95
N LEU A 186 18.64 -0.88 -2.69
CA LEU A 186 18.66 -1.36 -4.07
C LEU A 186 18.57 -0.20 -5.05
N SER A 187 19.62 0.02 -5.84
CA SER A 187 19.60 1.00 -6.94
C SER A 187 18.88 0.44 -8.17
N GLU A 188 18.10 1.27 -8.84
CA GLU A 188 17.41 0.88 -10.07
C GLU A 188 18.36 0.33 -11.14
N GLU A 189 19.49 1.00 -11.39
CA GLU A 189 20.46 0.59 -12.41
C GLU A 189 20.88 -0.88 -12.24
N LYS A 190 21.33 -1.24 -11.03
CA LYS A 190 21.73 -2.63 -10.71
C LYS A 190 20.56 -3.60 -10.80
N VAL A 191 19.39 -3.20 -10.29
CA VAL A 191 18.18 -4.03 -10.33
C VAL A 191 17.77 -4.35 -11.76
N MET A 192 17.67 -3.32 -12.61
CA MET A 192 17.25 -3.49 -14.00
C MET A 192 18.30 -4.23 -14.83
N THR A 193 19.60 -4.03 -14.54
CA THR A 193 20.67 -4.84 -15.14
C THR A 193 20.50 -6.32 -14.80
N TYR A 194 20.25 -6.64 -13.53
CA TYR A 194 20.00 -8.01 -13.09
C TYR A 194 18.75 -8.61 -13.73
N LEU A 195 17.64 -7.86 -13.78
CA LEU A 195 16.39 -8.33 -14.38
C LEU A 195 16.43 -8.44 -15.91
N SER A 196 17.46 -7.90 -16.56
CA SER A 196 17.70 -8.06 -17.99
C SER A 196 18.43 -9.37 -18.33
N SER A 197 18.93 -10.11 -17.32
CA SER A 197 19.49 -11.44 -17.54
C SER A 197 18.39 -12.50 -17.69
N GLU A 198 18.81 -13.71 -18.05
CA GLU A 198 17.93 -14.87 -18.03
C GLU A 198 17.38 -15.15 -16.62
N PRO A 199 16.14 -15.67 -16.51
CA PRO A 199 15.56 -16.06 -15.23
C PRO A 199 16.44 -17.09 -14.52
N PRO A 200 16.65 -16.96 -13.19
CA PRO A 200 17.32 -17.98 -12.39
C PRO A 200 16.60 -19.33 -12.45
N ALA A 201 17.33 -20.41 -12.18
CA ALA A 201 16.75 -21.75 -12.14
C ALA A 201 15.57 -21.84 -11.16
N GLY A 202 14.47 -22.44 -11.62
CA GLY A 202 13.25 -22.57 -10.82
C GLY A 202 12.43 -21.28 -10.71
N VAL A 203 12.69 -20.26 -11.53
CA VAL A 203 11.82 -19.09 -11.69
C VAL A 203 11.25 -19.12 -13.11
N SER A 204 9.92 -19.16 -13.23
CA SER A 204 9.29 -19.10 -14.56
C SER A 204 9.53 -17.75 -15.26
N ALA A 205 9.59 -17.75 -16.59
CA ALA A 205 9.72 -16.51 -17.37
C ALA A 205 8.59 -15.51 -17.08
N ALA A 206 7.37 -16.01 -16.83
CA ALA A 206 6.23 -15.17 -16.45
C ALA A 206 6.44 -14.49 -15.10
N SER A 207 6.89 -15.22 -14.07
CA SER A 207 7.22 -14.64 -12.76
C SER A 207 8.40 -13.67 -12.85
N TRP A 208 9.35 -13.90 -13.75
CA TRP A 208 10.49 -13.00 -13.99
C TRP A 208 10.07 -11.67 -14.62
N GLU A 209 9.24 -11.70 -15.66
CA GLU A 209 8.66 -10.50 -16.26
C GLU A 209 7.73 -9.77 -15.27
N MET A 210 6.98 -10.51 -14.45
CA MET A 210 6.17 -9.95 -13.39
C MET A 210 7.05 -9.21 -12.36
N LEU A 211 8.16 -9.80 -11.92
CA LEU A 211 9.12 -9.13 -11.03
C LEU A 211 9.68 -7.86 -11.68
N ARG A 212 10.03 -7.90 -12.97
CA ARG A 212 10.48 -6.72 -13.72
C ARG A 212 9.45 -5.59 -13.71
N GLY A 213 8.19 -5.89 -14.01
CA GLY A 213 7.10 -4.89 -13.94
C GLY A 213 6.87 -4.37 -12.51
N ILE A 214 7.02 -5.22 -11.48
CA ILE A 214 6.95 -4.78 -10.09
C ILE A 214 8.08 -3.82 -9.76
N MET A 215 9.32 -4.16 -10.12
CA MET A 215 10.48 -3.32 -9.84
C MET A 215 10.45 -2.00 -10.61
N ASP A 216 9.99 -2.01 -11.86
CA ASP A 216 9.84 -0.79 -12.65
C ASP A 216 8.87 0.20 -11.97
N ALA A 217 7.75 -0.32 -11.48
CA ALA A 217 6.76 0.43 -10.70
C ALA A 217 7.27 0.91 -9.33
N VAL A 218 8.16 0.14 -8.67
CA VAL A 218 8.78 0.53 -7.40
C VAL A 218 9.68 1.76 -7.58
N PHE A 219 10.39 1.84 -8.71
CA PHE A 219 11.28 2.96 -9.04
C PHE A 219 10.61 4.14 -9.74
N VAL A 220 9.27 4.17 -9.84
CA VAL A 220 8.57 5.20 -10.62
C VAL A 220 8.83 6.63 -10.13
N GLU A 221 9.07 6.82 -8.82
CA GLU A 221 9.45 8.10 -8.19
C GLU A 221 10.86 8.10 -7.58
N ALA A 222 11.54 6.95 -7.51
CA ALA A 222 12.79 6.80 -6.77
C ALA A 222 13.86 6.09 -7.60
N HIS A 223 15.12 6.48 -7.40
CA HIS A 223 16.29 5.85 -8.05
C HIS A 223 16.91 4.72 -7.21
N ALA A 224 16.54 4.66 -5.93
CA ALA A 224 16.89 3.56 -5.04
C ALA A 224 15.79 3.38 -3.99
N VAL A 225 15.63 2.15 -3.51
CA VAL A 225 14.68 1.81 -2.45
C VAL A 225 15.35 1.02 -1.35
N SER A 226 14.86 1.21 -0.14
CA SER A 226 15.25 0.38 1.00
C SER A 226 14.71 -1.05 0.85
N LEU A 227 15.34 -1.99 1.56
CA LEU A 227 14.86 -3.37 1.62
C LEU A 227 13.42 -3.46 2.17
N ALA A 228 13.05 -2.57 3.09
CA ALA A 228 11.71 -2.54 3.67
C ALA A 228 10.65 -2.15 2.63
N GLU A 229 10.88 -1.08 1.87
CA GLU A 229 9.96 -0.62 0.81
C GLU A 229 9.82 -1.67 -0.31
N LEU A 230 10.92 -2.35 -0.65
CA LEU A 230 10.87 -3.47 -1.59
C LEU A 230 10.00 -4.61 -1.05
N TYR A 231 10.19 -5.00 0.22
CA TYR A 231 9.44 -6.08 0.82
C TYR A 231 7.94 -5.78 0.88
N GLU A 232 7.54 -4.55 1.24
CA GLU A 232 6.13 -4.12 1.18
C GLU A 232 5.55 -4.22 -0.25
N GLY A 233 6.34 -3.85 -1.27
CA GLY A 233 5.97 -3.98 -2.67
C GLY A 233 5.79 -5.44 -3.13
N ILE A 234 6.63 -6.35 -2.64
CA ILE A 234 6.52 -7.79 -2.91
C ILE A 234 5.32 -8.37 -2.16
N GLU A 235 5.19 -8.13 -0.86
CA GLU A 235 4.12 -8.68 -0.03
C GLU A 235 2.75 -8.33 -0.59
N SER A 236 2.53 -7.05 -0.93
CA SER A 236 1.26 -6.57 -1.48
C SER A 236 0.88 -7.16 -2.84
N ARG A 237 1.86 -7.62 -3.64
CA ARG A 237 1.64 -8.14 -5.01
C ARG A 237 1.94 -9.61 -5.17
N SER A 238 2.51 -10.24 -4.15
CA SER A 238 3.08 -11.57 -4.29
C SER A 238 2.04 -12.63 -4.54
N SER A 239 0.74 -12.38 -4.27
CA SER A 239 -0.39 -13.30 -4.50
C SER A 239 -0.05 -14.76 -4.18
N MET A 240 0.83 -14.97 -3.19
CA MET A 240 1.31 -16.29 -2.77
C MET A 240 2.04 -17.06 -3.89
N ASN A 241 2.78 -16.38 -4.78
CA ASN A 241 3.61 -16.93 -5.84
C ASN A 241 5.05 -17.18 -5.33
N PRO A 242 5.43 -18.43 -5.05
CA PRO A 242 6.75 -18.78 -4.55
C PRO A 242 7.87 -18.37 -5.49
N ASP A 243 7.70 -18.58 -6.80
CA ASP A 243 8.69 -18.22 -7.81
C ASP A 243 9.03 -16.73 -7.75
N LEU A 244 8.01 -15.89 -7.56
CA LEU A 244 8.19 -14.44 -7.46
C LEU A 244 8.96 -14.05 -6.19
N VAL A 245 8.61 -14.66 -5.04
CA VAL A 245 9.31 -14.41 -3.77
C VAL A 245 10.77 -14.86 -3.86
N PHE A 246 11.04 -16.02 -4.45
CA PHE A 246 12.41 -16.50 -4.65
C PHE A 246 13.20 -15.64 -5.62
N ALA A 247 12.58 -15.22 -6.73
CA ALA A 247 13.19 -14.29 -7.67
C ALA A 247 13.57 -12.97 -6.97
N ALA A 248 12.69 -12.46 -6.10
CA ALA A 248 12.94 -11.26 -5.33
C ALA A 248 14.05 -11.43 -4.27
N ILE A 249 14.10 -12.57 -3.57
CA ILE A 249 15.20 -12.87 -2.64
C ILE A 249 16.54 -12.96 -3.38
N GLY A 250 16.58 -13.67 -4.50
CA GLY A 250 17.79 -13.78 -5.33
C GLY A 250 18.25 -12.42 -5.86
N LEU A 251 17.30 -11.58 -6.28
CA LEU A 251 17.55 -10.20 -6.66
C LEU A 251 18.18 -9.40 -5.52
N ILE A 252 17.58 -9.45 -4.32
CA ILE A 252 18.13 -8.75 -3.14
C ILE A 252 19.57 -9.22 -2.90
N GLN A 253 19.81 -10.52 -2.86
CA GLN A 253 21.15 -11.08 -2.62
C GLN A 253 22.18 -10.66 -3.68
N ALA A 254 21.76 -10.49 -4.94
CA ALA A 254 22.65 -10.16 -6.05
C ALA A 254 22.99 -8.65 -6.13
N VAL A 255 22.06 -7.76 -5.79
CA VAL A 255 22.18 -6.34 -6.17
C VAL A 255 22.15 -5.34 -5.01
N ILE A 256 21.70 -5.75 -3.82
CA ILE A 256 21.68 -4.84 -2.67
C ILE A 256 23.11 -4.37 -2.35
N VAL A 257 23.26 -3.08 -2.05
CA VAL A 257 24.58 -2.48 -1.83
C VAL A 257 25.21 -2.96 -0.53
N GLU A 258 24.41 -3.12 0.51
CA GLU A 258 24.85 -3.56 1.82
C GLU A 258 25.14 -5.06 1.83
N ALA A 259 26.34 -5.47 2.26
CA ALA A 259 26.65 -6.87 2.48
C ALA A 259 25.67 -7.52 3.51
N PRO A 260 25.42 -8.84 3.42
CA PRO A 260 24.58 -9.55 4.38
C PRO A 260 25.16 -9.41 5.79
N LYS A 261 24.29 -9.13 6.76
CA LYS A 261 24.69 -8.91 8.15
C LYS A 261 24.00 -9.86 9.08
N ASN A 262 24.69 -10.94 9.42
CA ASN A 262 24.17 -11.93 10.35
C ASN A 262 23.86 -11.29 11.71
N LYS A 263 22.68 -11.59 12.26
CA LYS A 263 22.18 -10.94 13.47
C LYS A 263 21.56 -11.95 14.43
N SER A 264 21.86 -11.82 15.72
CA SER A 264 21.18 -12.57 16.79
C SER A 264 20.42 -11.59 17.69
N VAL A 265 19.13 -11.83 17.92
CA VAL A 265 18.23 -10.98 18.70
C VAL A 265 17.43 -11.79 19.72
N LYS A 266 16.95 -11.16 20.80
CA LYS A 266 16.05 -11.83 21.76
C LYS A 266 14.60 -11.91 21.27
N LYS A 267 14.14 -10.89 20.54
CA LYS A 267 12.80 -10.78 19.96
C LYS A 267 12.81 -9.82 18.78
N LEU A 268 11.81 -9.93 17.91
CA LEU A 268 11.51 -8.89 16.92
C LEU A 268 10.64 -7.80 17.55
N SER A 269 10.95 -6.54 17.26
CA SER A 269 10.25 -5.38 17.81
C SER A 269 9.32 -4.70 16.82
N LYS A 270 9.34 -5.12 15.55
CA LYS A 270 8.56 -4.52 14.46
C LYS A 270 7.55 -5.53 13.94
N ASP A 271 6.42 -5.02 13.50
CA ASP A 271 5.34 -5.82 12.90
C ASP A 271 5.70 -6.31 11.50
N SER A 272 6.37 -5.48 10.69
CA SER A 272 6.98 -5.91 9.42
C SER A 272 8.50 -5.76 9.48
N HIS A 273 9.22 -6.80 9.08
CA HIS A 273 10.67 -6.84 9.12
C HIS A 273 11.26 -7.59 7.92
N ALA A 274 12.16 -6.93 7.19
CA ALA A 274 13.01 -7.57 6.19
C ALA A 274 14.47 -7.53 6.66
N HIS A 275 15.16 -8.66 6.58
CA HIS A 275 16.54 -8.83 7.01
C HIS A 275 17.40 -9.43 5.89
N HIS A 276 18.50 -8.75 5.56
CA HIS A 276 19.49 -9.25 4.62
C HIS A 276 20.66 -9.92 5.37
N GLY A 277 20.75 -11.25 5.27
CA GLY A 277 21.69 -12.10 6.02
C GLY A 277 20.98 -13.19 6.84
N ASP A 278 21.73 -13.88 7.69
CA ASP A 278 21.19 -14.88 8.62
C ASP A 278 20.60 -14.21 9.87
N LEU A 279 19.43 -14.68 10.32
CA LEU A 279 18.76 -14.17 11.51
C LEU A 279 18.57 -15.27 12.55
N GLU A 280 19.08 -15.03 13.76
CA GLU A 280 18.84 -15.87 14.93
C GLU A 280 17.95 -15.14 15.95
N ILE A 281 16.91 -15.82 16.42
CA ILE A 281 15.99 -15.33 17.45
C ILE A 281 16.09 -16.24 18.68
N ASN A 282 16.62 -15.69 19.77
CA ASN A 282 16.78 -16.39 21.05
C ASN A 282 15.50 -16.29 21.91
N GLY A 283 14.41 -16.85 21.40
CA GLY A 283 13.10 -16.85 22.05
C GLY A 283 11.99 -17.28 21.08
N PRO A 284 10.73 -17.34 21.55
CA PRO A 284 9.60 -17.64 20.67
C PRO A 284 9.40 -16.53 19.64
N LEU A 285 8.92 -16.93 18.45
CA LEU A 285 8.59 -16.03 17.35
C LEU A 285 7.11 -16.14 17.03
N THR A 286 6.39 -15.02 17.08
CA THR A 286 5.09 -14.87 16.42
C THR A 286 5.28 -13.92 15.25
N VAL A 287 5.19 -14.46 14.03
CA VAL A 287 5.37 -13.72 12.78
C VAL A 287 4.18 -12.80 12.55
N LYS A 288 4.46 -11.64 11.96
CA LYS A 288 3.47 -10.77 11.33
C LYS A 288 3.85 -10.64 9.86
N SER A 289 4.92 -9.92 9.53
CA SER A 289 5.52 -9.99 8.19
C SER A 289 7.04 -10.09 8.33
N LEU A 290 7.63 -11.20 7.89
CA LEU A 290 9.06 -11.45 7.99
C LEU A 290 9.66 -11.96 6.68
N LEU A 291 10.64 -11.24 6.16
CA LEU A 291 11.54 -11.70 5.10
C LEU A 291 12.97 -11.83 5.64
N VAL A 292 13.60 -12.97 5.42
CA VAL A 292 15.01 -13.21 5.73
C VAL A 292 15.69 -13.74 4.47
N THR A 293 16.70 -13.04 3.94
CA THR A 293 17.37 -13.50 2.71
C THR A 293 18.31 -14.68 2.95
N GLY A 294 18.82 -14.87 4.17
CA GLY A 294 19.66 -15.99 4.57
C GLY A 294 18.87 -17.06 5.33
N ASN A 295 19.54 -17.71 6.28
CA ASN A 295 18.92 -18.69 7.17
C ASN A 295 18.17 -18.02 8.32
N LEU A 296 17.08 -18.66 8.77
CA LEU A 296 16.34 -18.26 9.97
C LEU A 296 16.46 -19.36 11.04
N THR A 297 16.95 -18.99 12.23
CA THR A 297 16.98 -19.89 13.40
C THR A 297 16.17 -19.28 14.54
N VAL A 298 15.17 -20.01 15.03
CA VAL A 298 14.36 -19.62 16.19
C VAL A 298 14.63 -20.63 17.31
N LYS A 299 15.26 -20.19 18.41
CA LYS A 299 15.47 -21.00 19.61
C LYS A 299 14.21 -20.97 20.47
N GLY A 300 13.18 -21.64 19.98
CA GLY A 300 11.85 -21.67 20.57
C GLY A 300 10.78 -22.06 19.57
N LYS A 301 9.53 -21.90 19.99
CA LYS A 301 8.36 -22.07 19.14
C LYS A 301 8.25 -20.92 18.13
N ALA A 302 7.91 -21.24 16.89
CA ALA A 302 7.58 -20.27 15.86
C ALA A 302 6.11 -20.42 15.43
N ALA A 303 5.41 -19.30 15.28
CA ALA A 303 4.02 -19.26 14.85
C ALA A 303 3.84 -18.21 13.75
N ASN A 304 3.12 -18.57 12.68
CA ASN A 304 2.73 -17.68 11.59
C ASN A 304 1.19 -17.62 11.52
N PRO A 305 0.54 -16.71 12.26
CA PRO A 305 -0.92 -16.66 12.37
C PRO A 305 -1.60 -16.17 11.06
N VAL A 306 -2.94 -16.18 11.05
CA VAL A 306 -3.73 -15.67 9.92
C VAL A 306 -3.35 -14.22 9.59
N GLY A 307 -3.14 -13.95 8.30
CA GLY A 307 -2.76 -12.62 7.80
C GLY A 307 -1.27 -12.31 7.94
N ALA A 308 -0.44 -13.27 8.38
CA ALA A 308 0.99 -13.12 8.50
C ALA A 308 1.79 -13.86 7.41
N SER A 309 2.91 -13.30 6.96
CA SER A 309 3.76 -13.86 5.90
C SER A 309 5.17 -14.16 6.40
N LEU A 310 5.70 -15.35 6.10
CA LEU A 310 7.07 -15.75 6.43
C LEU A 310 7.85 -16.22 5.20
N PHE A 311 8.87 -15.47 4.78
CA PHE A 311 9.73 -15.81 3.65
C PHE A 311 11.19 -15.94 4.08
N VAL A 312 11.79 -17.10 3.80
CA VAL A 312 13.18 -17.43 4.16
C VAL A 312 13.93 -17.89 2.93
N GLY A 313 15.02 -17.21 2.58
CA GLY A 313 15.85 -17.54 1.43
C GLY A 313 16.71 -18.78 1.60
N GLY A 314 17.20 -19.02 2.82
CA GLY A 314 17.95 -20.22 3.20
C GLY A 314 17.10 -21.24 3.95
N SER A 315 17.72 -21.96 4.88
CA SER A 315 17.05 -22.94 5.73
C SER A 315 16.38 -22.27 6.94
N PHE A 316 15.27 -22.85 7.39
CA PHE A 316 14.52 -22.43 8.56
C PHE A 316 14.54 -23.53 9.64
N ARG A 317 15.03 -23.18 10.84
CA ARG A 317 15.06 -24.08 12.00
C ARG A 317 14.31 -23.50 13.18
N CYS A 318 13.46 -24.31 13.83
CA CYS A 318 12.81 -23.96 15.09
C CYS A 318 12.50 -25.20 15.94
N GLU A 319 12.00 -25.03 17.17
CA GLU A 319 11.58 -26.17 18.00
C GLU A 319 10.27 -26.78 17.48
N THR A 320 9.24 -25.96 17.35
CA THR A 320 7.93 -26.34 16.78
C THR A 320 7.45 -25.21 15.90
N PHE A 321 6.80 -25.54 14.79
CA PHE A 321 6.26 -24.56 13.86
C PHE A 321 4.76 -24.72 13.69
N HIS A 322 4.02 -23.62 13.84
CA HIS A 322 2.60 -23.55 13.50
C HIS A 322 2.38 -22.46 12.45
N THR A 323 1.62 -22.75 11.39
CA THR A 323 1.30 -21.76 10.35
C THR A 323 -0.16 -21.81 9.92
N GLU A 324 -0.71 -20.62 9.71
CA GLU A 324 -2.01 -20.34 9.12
C GLU A 324 -1.93 -19.34 7.95
N GLY A 325 -0.75 -18.75 7.72
CA GLY A 325 -0.46 -17.87 6.58
C GLY A 325 0.56 -18.48 5.60
N PRO A 326 0.95 -17.74 4.54
CA PRO A 326 1.91 -18.21 3.55
C PRO A 326 3.32 -18.31 4.14
N VAL A 327 3.98 -19.42 3.81
CA VAL A 327 5.37 -19.69 4.24
C VAL A 327 6.16 -20.20 3.05
N ILE A 328 7.30 -19.56 2.77
CA ILE A 328 8.18 -19.96 1.67
C ILE A 328 9.60 -20.09 2.23
N VAL A 329 10.20 -21.27 2.07
CA VAL A 329 11.55 -21.60 2.54
C VAL A 329 12.39 -22.09 1.36
N GLY A 330 13.51 -21.43 1.09
CA GLY A 330 14.39 -21.75 -0.04
C GLY A 330 15.32 -22.95 0.20
N GLY A 331 15.67 -23.20 1.46
CA GLY A 331 16.45 -24.37 1.88
C GLY A 331 15.58 -25.42 2.58
N ASP A 332 16.12 -25.97 3.66
CA ASP A 332 15.45 -26.99 4.47
C ASP A 332 14.59 -26.38 5.58
N LEU A 333 13.55 -27.11 6.00
CA LEU A 333 12.77 -26.80 7.19
C LEU A 333 12.99 -27.88 8.25
N ASP A 334 13.63 -27.54 9.37
CA ASP A 334 13.84 -28.44 10.51
C ASP A 334 12.98 -28.01 11.72
N ALA A 335 12.09 -28.89 12.17
CA ALA A 335 11.33 -28.71 13.42
C ALA A 335 10.93 -30.06 14.05
N SER A 336 10.66 -30.10 15.36
CA SER A 336 10.16 -31.31 16.03
C SER A 336 8.67 -31.59 15.76
N LEU A 337 7.92 -30.56 15.39
CA LEU A 337 6.52 -30.60 15.00
C LEU A 337 6.26 -29.46 14.01
N VAL A 338 5.54 -29.77 12.93
CA VAL A 338 5.01 -28.77 11.99
C VAL A 338 3.49 -28.93 11.92
N GLU A 339 2.76 -27.88 12.26
CA GLU A 339 1.31 -27.78 12.10
C GLU A 339 0.98 -26.70 11.06
N ALA A 340 0.27 -27.08 10.00
CA ALA A 340 -0.22 -26.17 8.99
C ALA A 340 -1.75 -26.24 8.96
N LYS A 341 -2.45 -25.13 9.19
CA LYS A 341 -3.91 -25.08 9.32
C LYS A 341 -4.51 -23.93 8.52
N GLY A 342 -5.77 -24.08 8.11
CA GLY A 342 -6.54 -22.99 7.49
C GLY A 342 -6.32 -22.86 5.99
N ASN A 343 -7.37 -22.42 5.29
CA ASN A 343 -7.51 -22.61 3.84
C ASN A 343 -6.90 -21.46 3.01
N ASP A 344 -6.41 -21.85 1.82
CA ASP A 344 -5.93 -21.06 0.68
C ASP A 344 -4.45 -20.63 0.64
N TYR A 345 -3.67 -20.85 1.71
CA TYR A 345 -2.23 -20.56 1.73
C TYR A 345 -1.37 -21.83 1.61
N ALA A 346 -0.09 -21.66 1.22
CA ALA A 346 0.86 -22.74 1.09
C ALA A 346 2.07 -22.58 2.02
N LEU A 347 2.49 -23.70 2.63
CA LEU A 347 3.84 -23.92 3.14
C LEU A 347 4.66 -24.59 2.05
N GLU A 348 5.60 -23.86 1.46
CA GLU A 348 6.48 -24.36 0.41
C GLU A 348 7.94 -24.39 0.87
N VAL A 349 8.56 -25.57 0.80
CA VAL A 349 9.96 -25.80 1.15
C VAL A 349 10.70 -26.34 -0.08
N ARG A 350 11.65 -25.59 -0.64
CA ARG A 350 12.39 -26.06 -1.83
C ARG A 350 13.34 -27.21 -1.52
N GLY A 351 13.93 -27.23 -0.33
CA GLY A 351 14.77 -28.31 0.16
C GLY A 351 13.96 -29.43 0.81
N THR A 352 14.46 -29.93 1.92
CA THR A 352 13.84 -31.01 2.69
C THR A 352 13.02 -30.45 3.86
N LEU A 353 11.78 -30.91 4.00
CA LEU A 353 10.99 -30.73 5.22
C LEU A 353 11.27 -31.90 6.16
N ARG A 354 11.98 -31.62 7.26
CA ARG A 354 12.36 -32.58 8.31
C ARG A 354 11.53 -32.35 9.57
N THR A 355 10.65 -33.29 9.88
CA THR A 355 9.92 -33.28 11.15
C THR A 355 9.50 -34.68 11.58
N PRO A 356 9.62 -35.05 12.87
CA PRO A 356 8.98 -36.25 13.39
C PRO A 356 7.47 -36.28 13.11
N LYS A 357 6.78 -35.14 13.22
CA LYS A 357 5.33 -35.06 13.03
C LYS A 357 4.93 -33.86 12.18
N LEU A 358 4.12 -34.11 11.16
CA LEU A 358 3.49 -33.11 10.29
C LEU A 358 1.96 -33.23 10.40
N VAL A 359 1.29 -32.15 10.75
CA VAL A 359 -0.18 -32.06 10.79
C VAL A 359 -0.64 -31.02 9.77
N VAL A 360 -1.49 -31.42 8.84
CA VAL A 360 -2.02 -30.54 7.78
C VAL A 360 -3.54 -30.53 7.90
N LYS A 361 -4.13 -29.34 8.08
CA LYS A 361 -5.58 -29.16 8.18
C LYS A 361 -6.08 -28.13 7.20
N GLN A 362 -6.72 -28.57 6.11
CA GLN A 362 -7.17 -27.68 5.03
C GLN A 362 -6.08 -26.70 4.55
N HIS A 363 -4.83 -27.15 4.38
CA HIS A 363 -3.69 -26.30 4.00
C HIS A 363 -2.82 -27.00 2.94
N VAL A 364 -2.12 -26.26 2.10
CA VAL A 364 -1.24 -26.84 1.08
C VAL A 364 0.20 -26.91 1.61
N VAL A 365 0.81 -28.10 1.61
CA VAL A 365 2.22 -28.28 2.00
C VAL A 365 2.99 -28.94 0.85
N LYS A 366 3.99 -28.25 0.32
CA LYS A 366 4.90 -28.75 -0.72
C LYS A 366 6.33 -28.74 -0.19
N ALA A 367 7.07 -29.82 -0.44
CA ALA A 367 8.49 -29.88 -0.17
C ALA A 367 9.23 -30.55 -1.34
N GLY A 368 10.47 -30.14 -1.61
CA GLY A 368 11.34 -30.84 -2.57
C GLY A 368 11.59 -32.29 -2.13
N HIS A 369 11.76 -32.48 -0.82
CA HIS A 369 11.79 -33.80 -0.19
C HIS A 369 11.10 -33.78 1.18
N PHE A 370 10.49 -34.90 1.57
CA PHE A 370 9.86 -35.06 2.87
C PHE A 370 10.61 -36.12 3.70
N GLU A 371 11.19 -35.69 4.82
CA GLU A 371 11.72 -36.58 5.88
C GLU A 371 10.78 -36.49 7.09
N VAL A 372 9.61 -37.14 6.96
CA VAL A 372 8.53 -37.09 7.95
C VAL A 372 8.21 -38.47 8.48
N GLN A 373 8.20 -38.65 9.81
CA GLN A 373 7.90 -39.96 10.42
C GLN A 373 6.39 -40.20 10.53
N GLU A 374 5.63 -39.20 10.99
CA GLU A 374 4.16 -39.24 11.10
C GLU A 374 3.56 -38.04 10.34
N ARG A 375 2.67 -38.31 9.37
CA ARG A 375 1.91 -37.28 8.66
C ARG A 375 0.41 -37.49 8.86
N VAL A 376 -0.29 -36.44 9.29
CA VAL A 376 -1.74 -36.44 9.52
C VAL A 376 -2.35 -35.33 8.67
N ASP A 377 -3.13 -35.70 7.66
CA ASP A 377 -3.90 -34.77 6.82
C ASP A 377 -5.40 -34.85 7.21
N SER A 378 -6.07 -33.72 7.43
CA SER A 378 -7.51 -33.66 7.79
C SER A 378 -8.28 -32.49 7.18
#